data_AF-A0A961HWF7-F1
#
_entry.id   AF-A0A961HWF7-F1
#
_cell.length_a   1.000
_cell.length_b   1.000
_cell.length_c   1.000
_cell.angle_alpha   90.00
_cell.angle_beta   90.00
_cell.angle_gamma   90.00
#
_symmetry.space_group_name_H-M   'P 1'
#
loop_
_entity.id
_entity.type
_entity.pdbx_description
1 polymer ?
#
loop_
_entity_poly.entity_id
_entity_poly.type
_entity_poly.pdbx_seq_one_letter_code
_entity_poly.pdbx_strand_id
1 'polypeptide(L)'
;MGCVPGVQVKIIDPEWKAAPVVNVLIIADGREIRDRDCEHTPGVEEEHEHTVSFSGGACSVRIEDRGQPVKNMRVTVRWDGGEVTRDFQPEYVMHYPNGPDCPGACKQAVVEMRL
;
A
#
# COMPACT_ATOMS: atom_id res chain seq x y z
N MET A 1 3.62 18.98 -8.89
CA MET A 1 3.30 17.66 -8.30
C MET A 1 3.90 16.61 -9.21
N GLY A 2 4.88 15.85 -8.74
CA GLY A 2 5.55 14.78 -9.50
C GLY A 2 5.15 13.41 -8.96
N CYS A 3 5.11 12.41 -9.83
CA CYS A 3 4.94 11.01 -9.43
C CYS A 3 6.22 10.53 -8.72
N VAL A 4 6.10 9.93 -7.54
CA VAL A 4 7.24 9.39 -6.79
C VAL A 4 7.28 7.87 -7.00
N PRO A 5 8.38 7.32 -7.55
CA PRO A 5 8.50 5.87 -7.72
C PRO A 5 8.55 5.18 -6.35
N GLY A 6 8.00 3.99 -6.26
CA GLY A 6 7.91 3.29 -4.99
C GLY A 6 6.88 2.18 -4.92
N VAL A 7 6.68 1.66 -3.72
CA VAL A 7 5.66 0.66 -3.41
C VAL A 7 4.60 1.29 -2.50
N GLN A 8 3.34 1.14 -2.87
CA GLN A 8 2.22 1.40 -1.96
C GLN A 8 1.73 0.07 -1.40
N VAL A 9 1.78 -0.09 -0.08
CA VAL A 9 1.18 -1.23 0.61
C VAL A 9 -0.22 -0.82 1.07
N LYS A 10 -1.24 -1.57 0.67
CA LYS A 10 -2.64 -1.40 1.08
C LYS A 10 -3.04 -2.58 1.95
N ILE A 11 -3.46 -2.32 3.18
CA ILE A 11 -4.02 -3.31 4.09
C ILE A 11 -5.53 -3.11 4.12
N ILE A 12 -6.27 -4.17 3.81
CA ILE A 12 -7.71 -4.15 3.60
C ILE A 12 -8.32 -5.20 4.53
N ASP A 13 -9.19 -4.77 5.43
CA ASP A 13 -9.98 -5.64 6.30
C ASP A 13 -11.44 -5.16 6.25
N PRO A 14 -12.39 -5.99 5.78
CA PRO A 14 -13.79 -5.60 5.67
C PRO A 14 -14.50 -5.48 7.03
N GLU A 15 -13.95 -6.06 8.11
CA GLU A 15 -14.51 -6.00 9.46
C GLU A 15 -14.12 -4.70 10.19
N TRP A 16 -13.12 -3.98 9.70
CA TRP A 16 -12.69 -2.68 10.24
C TRP A 16 -13.71 -1.58 9.92
N LYS A 17 -14.73 -1.48 10.79
CA LYS A 17 -15.78 -0.44 10.75
C LYS A 17 -15.23 0.98 10.94
N ALA A 18 -14.12 1.10 11.66
CA ALA A 18 -13.27 2.28 11.77
C ALA A 18 -11.83 1.76 11.74
N ALA A 19 -10.89 2.55 11.23
CA ALA A 19 -9.52 2.08 11.11
C ALA A 19 -8.93 1.85 12.52
N PRO A 20 -8.61 0.59 12.90
CA PRO A 20 -8.01 0.33 14.19
C PRO A 20 -6.60 0.90 14.22
N VAL A 21 -6.12 1.21 15.43
CA VAL A 21 -4.69 1.49 15.61
C VAL A 21 -3.95 0.18 15.34
N VAL A 22 -3.33 0.09 14.16
CA VAL A 22 -2.55 -1.07 13.73
C VAL A 22 -1.09 -0.71 13.62
N ASN A 23 -0.23 -1.60 14.11
CA ASN A 23 1.21 -1.45 13.95
C ASN A 23 1.62 -2.24 12.70
N VAL A 24 2.18 -1.54 11.72
CA VAL A 24 2.66 -2.15 10.49
C VAL A 24 4.18 -2.18 10.50
N LEU A 25 4.73 -3.37 10.36
CA LEU A 25 6.16 -3.60 10.17
C LEU A 25 6.38 -4.10 8.75
N ILE A 26 7.19 -3.37 7.99
CA ILE A 26 7.57 -3.75 6.63
C ILE A 26 9.07 -3.98 6.58
N ILE A 27 9.48 -5.14 6.10
CA ILE A 27 10.88 -5.45 5.79
C ILE A 27 11.02 -5.55 4.28
N ALA A 28 11.61 -4.52 3.67
CA ALA A 28 11.80 -4.42 2.22
C ALA A 28 13.28 -4.56 1.85
N ASP A 29 13.66 -5.69 1.26
CA ASP A 29 15.05 -6.07 0.96
C ASP A 29 16.00 -5.88 2.16
N GLY A 30 15.55 -6.29 3.35
CA GLY A 30 16.30 -6.17 4.60
C GLY A 30 16.26 -4.80 5.28
N ARG A 31 15.55 -3.81 4.70
CA ARG A 31 15.30 -2.50 5.32
C ARG A 31 14.01 -2.54 6.11
N GLU A 32 14.09 -2.15 7.38
CA GLU A 32 12.93 -2.11 8.26
C GLU A 32 12.24 -0.73 8.21
N ILE A 33 10.94 -0.74 7.99
CA ILE A 33 10.07 0.43 8.00
C ILE A 33 8.96 0.13 9.00
N ARG A 34 8.83 0.99 10.02
CA ARG A 34 7.77 0.90 11.02
C ARG A 34 6.81 2.04 10.80
N ASP A 35 5.56 1.71 10.59
CA ASP A 35 4.48 2.68 10.58
C ASP A 35 3.52 2.36 11.73
N ARG A 36 3.22 3.38 12.52
CA ARG A 36 2.39 3.29 13.73
C ARG A 36 1.02 3.94 13.54
N ASP A 37 0.89 4.77 12.51
CA ASP A 37 -0.25 5.62 12.24
C ASP A 37 -0.50 5.57 10.73
N CYS A 38 -0.99 4.44 10.26
CA CYS A 38 -1.41 4.28 8.86
C CYS A 38 -2.25 5.47 8.39
N GLU A 39 -1.82 6.14 7.33
CA GLU A 39 -2.59 7.25 6.75
C GLU A 39 -3.96 6.74 6.29
N HIS A 40 -5.03 7.26 6.92
CA HIS A 40 -6.40 6.94 6.57
C HIS A 40 -6.79 7.64 5.28
N THR A 41 -7.08 6.87 4.24
CA THR A 41 -7.76 7.40 3.07
C THR A 41 -9.26 7.15 3.26
N PRO A 42 -10.12 8.18 3.40
CA PRO A 42 -11.56 7.97 3.42
C PRO A 42 -11.97 7.32 2.08
N GLY A 43 -12.67 6.19 2.15
CA GLY A 43 -13.11 5.47 0.96
C GLY A 43 -14.10 6.32 0.18
N VAL A 44 -13.81 6.57 -1.09
CA VAL A 44 -14.79 7.06 -2.07
C VAL A 44 -15.28 5.83 -2.82
N GLU A 45 -16.59 5.56 -2.76
CA GLU A 45 -17.23 4.57 -3.63
C GLU A 45 -17.14 5.06 -5.08
N GLU A 46 -16.29 4.43 -5.88
CA GLU A 46 -16.38 4.51 -7.34
C GLU A 46 -16.37 3.09 -7.91
N GLU A 47 -17.50 2.71 -8.49
CA GLU A 47 -17.67 1.48 -9.25
C GLU A 47 -17.22 1.76 -10.69
N HIS A 48 -15.99 1.36 -11.03
CA HIS A 48 -15.54 1.26 -12.41
C HIS A 48 -15.02 -0.15 -12.69
N GLU A 49 -15.37 -0.62 -13.89
CA GLU A 49 -15.09 -1.95 -14.46
C GLU A 49 -13.78 -2.58 -13.92
N HIS A 50 -13.91 -3.73 -13.27
CA HIS A 50 -12.85 -4.65 -12.83
C HIS A 50 -12.09 -4.40 -11.51
N THR A 51 -12.52 -3.48 -10.62
CA THR A 51 -11.91 -3.38 -9.28
C THR A 51 -12.96 -3.33 -8.18
N VAL A 52 -12.95 -4.32 -7.28
CA VAL A 52 -13.77 -4.31 -6.05
C VAL A 52 -13.02 -3.54 -4.97
N SER A 53 -13.50 -2.34 -4.65
CA SER A 53 -13.03 -1.54 -3.52
C SER A 53 -13.87 -1.86 -2.29
N PHE A 54 -13.23 -2.28 -1.20
CA PHE A 54 -13.91 -2.61 0.06
C PHE A 54 -14.13 -1.36 0.91
N SER A 55 -15.36 -1.20 1.40
CA SER A 55 -15.76 -0.23 2.41
C SER A 55 -15.32 -0.70 3.81
N GLY A 56 -14.06 -0.44 4.13
CA GLY A 56 -13.42 -0.57 5.43
C GLY A 56 -12.13 0.24 5.34
N GLY A 57 -11.85 1.11 6.31
CA GLY A 57 -10.76 2.10 6.17
C GLY A 57 -9.44 1.43 5.81
N ALA A 58 -8.98 1.59 4.56
CA ALA A 58 -7.73 0.99 4.12
C ALA A 58 -6.55 1.71 4.80
N CYS A 59 -5.67 0.94 5.44
CA CYS A 59 -4.36 1.46 5.83
C CYS A 59 -3.46 1.47 4.59
N SER A 60 -2.82 2.60 4.30
CA SER A 60 -1.81 2.67 3.26
C SER A 60 -0.47 3.17 3.77
N VAL A 61 0.60 2.47 3.39
CA VAL A 61 1.98 2.87 3.68
C VAL A 61 2.71 3.03 2.35
N ARG A 62 3.39 4.17 2.14
CA ARG A 62 4.17 4.44 0.93
C ARG A 62 5.66 4.30 1.21
N ILE A 63 6.33 3.51 0.38
CA ILE A 63 7.77 3.30 0.41
C ILE A 63 8.34 3.92 -0.85
N GLU A 64 9.10 5.00 -0.72
CA GLU A 64 9.74 5.65 -1.86
C GLU A 64 10.97 4.87 -2.33
N ASP A 65 11.05 4.64 -3.64
CA ASP A 65 12.23 4.05 -4.27
C ASP A 65 13.26 5.14 -4.57
N ARG A 66 14.26 5.27 -3.69
CA ARG A 66 15.40 6.18 -3.89
C ARG A 66 16.45 5.59 -4.86
N GLY A 67 15.99 5.14 -6.03
CA GLY A 67 16.85 4.62 -7.11
C GLY A 67 17.09 3.11 -7.12
N GLN A 68 16.53 2.35 -6.17
CA GLN A 68 16.54 0.89 -6.20
C GLN A 68 15.13 0.37 -5.91
N PRO A 69 14.49 -0.33 -6.88
CA PRO A 69 13.16 -0.88 -6.68
C PRO A 69 13.21 -2.01 -5.65
N VAL A 70 12.26 -2.00 -4.72
CA VAL A 70 12.03 -3.09 -3.76
C VAL A 70 11.68 -4.37 -4.53
N LYS A 71 12.41 -5.46 -4.28
CA LYS A 71 12.18 -6.77 -4.94
C LYS A 71 11.45 -7.75 -4.04
N ASN A 72 11.80 -7.77 -2.76
CA ASN A 72 11.17 -8.64 -1.78
C ASN A 72 10.69 -7.83 -0.59
N MET A 73 9.49 -8.13 -0.14
CA MET A 73 8.88 -7.42 0.97
C MET A 73 8.17 -8.40 1.89
N ARG A 74 8.40 -8.27 3.19
CA ARG A 74 7.62 -8.92 4.24
C ARG A 74 6.80 -7.87 4.95
N VAL A 75 5.49 -8.06 4.99
CA VAL A 75 4.55 -7.18 5.70
C VAL A 75 3.99 -7.93 6.88
N THR A 76 4.15 -7.36 8.06
CA THR A 76 3.56 -7.83 9.32
C THR A 76 2.61 -6.76 9.84
N VAL A 77 1.35 -7.14 10.06
CA VAL A 77 0.31 -6.27 10.62
C VAL A 77 -0.07 -6.81 11.98
N ARG A 78 -0.07 -5.94 12.99
CA ARG A 78 -0.43 -6.26 14.38
C ARG A 78 -1.59 -5.37 14.84
N TRP A 79 -2.62 -5.99 15.39
CA TRP A 79 -3.78 -5.32 15.99
C TRP A 79 -4.12 -5.94 17.35
N ASP A 80 -5.08 -5.34 18.06
CA ASP A 80 -5.55 -5.89 19.32
C ASP A 80 -6.28 -7.22 19.07
N GLY A 81 -5.63 -8.33 19.45
CA GLY A 81 -6.15 -9.68 19.26
C GLY A 81 -5.49 -10.50 18.14
N GLY A 82 -4.53 -9.95 17.38
CA GLY A 82 -3.88 -10.75 16.34
C GLY A 82 -2.65 -10.14 15.66
N GLU A 83 -1.93 -11.01 14.94
CA GLU A 83 -0.86 -10.67 14.02
C GLU A 83 -1.02 -11.52 12.75
N VAL A 84 -0.74 -10.92 11.60
CA VAL A 84 -0.53 -11.65 10.35
C VAL A 84 0.72 -11.16 9.64
N THR A 85 1.46 -12.10 9.05
CA THR A 85 2.67 -11.83 8.26
C THR A 85 2.53 -12.44 6.88
N ARG A 86 2.84 -11.68 5.83
CA ARG A 86 2.88 -12.17 4.44
C ARG A 86 4.09 -11.63 3.69
N ASP A 87 4.61 -12.45 2.80
CA ASP A 87 5.71 -12.11 1.89
C ASP A 87 5.14 -11.75 0.50
N PHE A 88 5.72 -10.74 -0.15
CA PHE A 88 5.30 -10.20 -1.43
C PHE A 88 6.50 -9.91 -2.33
N GLN A 89 6.26 -10.00 -3.64
CA GLN A 89 7.16 -9.54 -4.69
C GLN A 89 6.45 -8.41 -5.46
N PRO A 90 6.78 -7.13 -5.22
CA PRO A 90 6.06 -6.02 -5.83
C PRO A 90 6.18 -6.03 -7.36
N GLU A 91 5.05 -5.91 -8.05
CA GLU A 91 5.00 -5.79 -9.51
C GLU A 91 4.90 -4.32 -9.90
N TYR A 92 5.94 -3.79 -10.56
CA TYR A 92 6.01 -2.39 -10.94
C TYR A 92 5.34 -2.15 -12.29
N VAL A 93 4.41 -1.21 -12.29
CA VAL A 93 3.76 -0.68 -13.48
C VAL A 93 4.10 0.81 -13.65
N MET A 94 4.04 1.29 -14.88
CA MET A 94 4.16 2.73 -15.14
C MET A 94 2.85 3.43 -14.78
N HIS A 95 2.91 4.32 -13.80
CA HIS A 95 1.78 5.13 -13.37
C HIS A 95 1.88 6.53 -13.97
N TYR A 96 0.76 7.00 -14.53
CA TYR A 96 0.65 8.29 -15.22
C TYR A 96 -0.40 9.17 -14.54
N PRO A 97 -0.05 9.89 -13.45
CA PRO A 97 -1.04 10.60 -12.65
C PRO A 97 -1.73 11.76 -13.40
N ASN A 98 -1.13 12.27 -14.47
CA ASN A 98 -1.70 13.33 -15.31
C ASN A 98 -2.14 12.81 -16.70
N GLY A 99 -2.31 11.50 -16.86
CA GLY A 99 -2.55 10.85 -18.15
C GLY A 99 -1.26 10.50 -18.91
N PRO A 100 -1.34 9.58 -19.89
CA PRO A 100 -0.19 8.97 -20.54
C PRO A 100 0.69 9.97 -21.32
N ASP A 101 0.09 11.04 -21.83
CA ASP A 101 0.75 12.03 -22.67
C ASP A 101 1.43 13.16 -21.87
N CYS A 102 1.26 13.19 -20.55
CA CYS A 102 1.82 14.23 -19.69
C CYS A 102 3.15 13.77 -19.05
N PRO A 103 4.24 14.55 -19.15
CA PRO A 103 5.50 14.23 -18.51
C PRO A 103 5.33 14.18 -16.98
N GLY A 104 5.94 13.16 -16.36
CA GLY A 104 5.80 12.90 -14.92
C GLY A 104 5.33 11.49 -14.56
N ALA A 105 5.43 10.52 -15.47
CA ALA A 105 5.18 9.12 -15.16
C ALA A 105 6.25 8.56 -14.22
N CYS A 106 5.87 7.64 -13.32
CA CYS A 106 6.82 6.94 -12.46
C CYS A 106 6.46 5.47 -12.31
N LYS A 107 7.46 4.64 -11.98
CA LYS A 107 7.26 3.22 -11.70
C LYS A 107 6.72 3.07 -10.29
N GLN A 108 5.53 2.50 -10.16
CA GLN A 108 4.93 2.21 -8.87
C GLN A 108 4.46 0.77 -8.83
N ALA A 109 4.54 0.16 -7.65
CA ALA A 109 3.91 -1.13 -7.37
C ALA A 109 2.84 -0.93 -6.30
N VAL A 110 1.74 -1.69 -6.39
CA VAL A 110 0.73 -1.75 -5.35
C VAL A 110 0.72 -3.18 -4.80
N VAL A 111 0.84 -3.30 -3.49
CA VAL A 111 0.74 -4.57 -2.79
C VAL A 111 -0.49 -4.53 -1.90
N GLU A 112 -1.41 -5.47 -2.12
CA GLU A 112 -2.63 -5.59 -1.34
C GLU A 112 -2.56 -6.76 -0.37
N MET A 113 -2.76 -6.47 0.91
CA MET A 113 -2.85 -7.46 1.98
C MET A 113 -4.27 -7.46 2.52
N ARG A 114 -4.99 -8.57 2.31
CA ARG A 114 -6.34 -8.77 2.85
C ARG A 114 -6.28 -9.58 4.14
N LEU A 115 -6.90 -9.05 5.19
CA LEU A 115 -7.03 -9.69 6.50
C LEU A 115 -8.32 -10.50 6.57
#